data_AF-A0A2V7LE76-F1
#
_entry.id   AF-A0A2V7LE76-F1
#
_cell.length_a   1.000
_cell.length_b   1.000
_cell.length_c   1.000
_cell.angle_alpha   90.00
_cell.angle_beta   90.00
_cell.angle_gamma   90.00
#
_symmetry.space_group_name_H-M   'P 1'
#
loop_
_entity.id
_entity.type
_entity.pdbx_description
1 polymer ?
#
loop_
_entity_poly.entity_id
_entity_poly.type
_entity_poly.pdbx_seq_one_letter_code
_entity_poly.pdbx_strand_id
1 'polypeptide(L)'
;GFAPTDTEDALAWMADKILGLRVFGDAAGKMNLGLADVPGGGALLVVSQFTLYGDVQKGRRPSFINAASPEAAVPLYERFVALLRERGAGSGIRVETGEFGAMMEVELVNDGPVTLILEK
;
A
#
# COMPACT_ATOMS: atom_id res chain seq x y z
N GLY A 1 4.61 -4.66 0.17
CA GLY A 1 5.72 -5.61 -0.04
C GLY A 1 5.32 -6.50 -1.19
N PHE A 2 6.29 -7.16 -1.83
CA PHE A 2 6.01 -8.08 -2.93
C PHE A 2 6.65 -9.44 -2.68
N ALA A 3 5.96 -10.52 -3.05
CA ALA A 3 6.46 -11.89 -3.07
C ALA A 3 6.88 -12.30 -4.49
N PRO A 4 7.77 -13.30 -4.66
CA PRO A 4 8.17 -13.80 -5.98
C PRO A 4 7.01 -14.35 -6.82
N THR A 5 5.90 -14.70 -6.18
CA THR A 5 4.70 -15.28 -6.78
C THR A 5 3.60 -14.25 -7.07
N ASP A 6 3.83 -12.97 -6.79
CA ASP A 6 2.84 -11.93 -7.08
C ASP A 6 2.59 -11.82 -8.57
N THR A 7 1.33 -11.64 -8.93
CA THR A 7 0.85 -11.58 -10.31
C THR A 7 0.11 -10.28 -10.58
N GLU A 8 -0.09 -9.95 -11.85
CA GLU A 8 -0.89 -8.80 -12.27
C GLU A 8 -2.30 -8.81 -11.64
N ASP A 9 -2.92 -9.99 -11.52
CA ASP A 9 -4.24 -10.13 -10.88
C ASP A 9 -4.19 -9.80 -9.38
N ALA A 10 -3.12 -10.17 -8.69
CA ALA A 10 -2.92 -9.82 -7.29
C ALA A 10 -2.72 -8.30 -7.13
N LEU A 11 -1.93 -7.67 -8.01
CA LEU A 11 -1.74 -6.22 -8.02
C LEU A 11 -3.05 -5.48 -8.27
N ALA A 12 -3.81 -5.91 -9.28
CA ALA A 12 -5.12 -5.39 -9.62
C ALA A 12 -6.08 -5.48 -8.43
N TRP A 13 -6.18 -6.67 -7.82
CA TRP A 13 -7.04 -6.87 -6.67
C TRP A 13 -6.64 -5.97 -5.49
N MET A 14 -5.35 -5.85 -5.20
CA MET A 14 -4.84 -5.03 -4.09
C MET A 14 -5.14 -3.54 -4.33
N ALA A 15 -4.97 -3.06 -5.58
CA ALA A 15 -5.27 -1.68 -5.94
C ALA A 15 -6.77 -1.37 -5.74
N ASP A 16 -7.66 -2.22 -6.23
CA ASP A 16 -9.11 -2.07 -6.00
C ASP A 16 -9.46 -2.11 -4.52
N LYS A 17 -8.84 -3.04 -3.79
CA LYS A 17 -9.11 -3.20 -2.37
C LYS A 17 -8.76 -1.94 -1.59
N ILE A 18 -7.57 -1.38 -1.81
CA ILE A 18 -7.11 -0.16 -1.13
C ILE A 18 -7.98 1.04 -1.49
N LEU A 19 -8.27 1.25 -2.78
CA LEU A 19 -9.08 2.38 -3.22
C LEU A 19 -10.55 2.29 -2.73
N GLY A 20 -11.06 1.07 -2.55
CA GLY A 20 -12.42 0.81 -2.08
C GLY A 20 -12.58 0.66 -0.57
N LEU A 21 -11.50 0.76 0.23
CA LEU A 21 -11.59 0.67 1.69
C LEU A 21 -12.37 1.85 2.27
N ARG A 22 -13.33 1.55 3.15
CA ARG A 22 -14.14 2.54 3.86
C ARG A 22 -13.59 2.73 5.27
N VAL A 23 -12.55 3.54 5.40
CA VAL A 23 -11.77 3.72 6.64
C VAL A 23 -11.83 5.15 7.18
N PHE A 24 -12.56 6.04 6.53
CA PHE A 24 -12.76 7.42 6.96
C PHE A 24 -14.10 7.60 7.66
N GLY A 25 -14.15 8.49 8.65
CA GLY A 25 -15.36 8.80 9.42
C GLY A 25 -16.38 9.59 8.61
N ASP A 26 -17.65 9.19 8.69
CA ASP A 26 -18.78 9.98 8.21
C ASP A 26 -19.19 11.06 9.24
N ALA A 27 -20.24 11.83 8.91
CA ALA A 27 -20.78 12.88 9.80
C ALA A 27 -21.31 12.34 11.16
N ALA A 28 -21.56 11.04 11.27
CA ALA A 28 -21.97 10.38 12.51
C ALA A 28 -20.78 9.74 13.25
N GLY A 29 -19.56 9.94 12.78
CA GLY A 29 -18.33 9.37 13.36
C GLY A 29 -18.15 7.88 13.08
N LYS A 30 -18.89 7.30 12.12
CA LYS A 30 -18.75 5.89 11.73
C LYS A 30 -17.81 5.75 10.53
N MET A 31 -16.96 4.72 10.53
CA MET A 31 -16.06 4.43 9.42
C MET A 31 -16.83 3.91 8.20
N ASN A 32 -17.26 4.85 7.35
CA ASN A 32 -18.13 4.58 6.21
C ASN A 32 -17.67 5.32 4.94
N LEU A 33 -16.69 6.20 5.02
CA LEU A 33 -16.22 6.95 3.86
C LEU A 33 -14.98 6.28 3.28
N GLY A 34 -14.94 6.20 1.95
CA GLY A 34 -13.76 5.76 1.21
C GLY A 34 -12.81 6.92 0.95
N LEU A 35 -11.65 6.61 0.35
CA LEU A 35 -10.64 7.62 0.05
C LEU A 35 -11.16 8.71 -0.91
N ALA A 36 -12.04 8.35 -1.85
CA ALA A 36 -12.70 9.27 -2.77
C ALA A 36 -13.68 10.24 -2.09
N ASP A 37 -14.20 9.88 -0.91
CA ASP A 37 -15.21 10.65 -0.20
C ASP A 37 -14.61 11.69 0.75
N VAL A 38 -13.27 11.71 0.88
CA VAL A 38 -12.56 12.62 1.80
C VAL A 38 -12.71 14.07 1.34
N PRO A 39 -13.20 14.99 2.19
CA PRO A 39 -13.29 16.41 1.84
C PRO A 39 -11.93 16.99 1.48
N GLY A 40 -11.84 17.68 0.34
CA GLY A 40 -10.56 18.22 -0.18
C GLY A 40 -9.72 17.22 -0.98
N GLY A 41 -10.21 15.98 -1.14
CA GLY A 41 -9.59 14.93 -1.95
C GLY A 41 -8.65 14.03 -1.15
N GLY A 42 -8.86 12.72 -1.25
CA GLY A 42 -7.97 11.73 -0.67
C GLY A 42 -6.66 11.56 -1.45
N ALA A 43 -5.61 11.13 -0.74
CA ALA A 43 -4.33 10.80 -1.34
C ALA A 43 -3.75 9.50 -0.76
N LEU A 44 -2.95 8.82 -1.56
CA LEU A 44 -2.12 7.69 -1.15
C LEU A 44 -0.65 8.10 -1.18
N LEU A 45 0.11 7.64 -0.19
CA LEU A 45 1.57 7.61 -0.23
C LEU A 45 2.01 6.14 -0.27
N VAL A 46 2.64 5.72 -1.37
CA VAL A 46 3.03 4.32 -1.60
C VAL A 46 4.54 4.15 -1.40
N VAL A 47 4.92 3.46 -0.32
CA VAL A 47 6.31 3.19 0.03
C VAL A 47 6.61 1.70 -0.13
N SER A 48 7.69 1.37 -0.85
CA SER A 48 8.15 -0.01 -0.99
C SER A 48 8.67 -0.54 0.35
N GLN A 49 8.15 -1.67 0.83
CA GLN A 49 8.55 -2.25 2.13
C GLN A 49 8.70 -3.77 2.03
N PHE A 50 9.94 -4.25 1.81
CA PHE A 50 10.22 -5.69 1.72
C PHE A 50 10.18 -6.37 3.10
N THR A 51 10.43 -5.63 4.18
CA THR A 51 10.49 -6.17 5.54
C THR A 51 9.14 -6.64 6.08
N LEU A 52 8.04 -6.39 5.36
CA LEU A 52 6.74 -7.00 5.66
C LEU A 52 6.81 -8.54 5.60
N TYR A 53 7.75 -9.10 4.85
CA TYR A 53 8.05 -10.54 4.82
C TYR A 53 9.11 -10.99 5.84
N GLY A 54 9.44 -10.15 6.83
CA GLY A 54 10.41 -10.47 7.87
C GLY A 54 9.93 -11.59 8.78
N ASP A 55 10.48 -12.79 8.59
CA ASP A 55 10.28 -13.92 9.49
C ASP A 55 11.28 -13.87 10.64
N VAL A 56 10.76 -13.78 11.87
CA VAL A 56 11.52 -13.72 13.12
C VAL A 56 11.30 -14.95 14.01
N GLN A 57 10.70 -16.02 13.48
CA GLN A 57 10.44 -17.24 14.26
C GLN A 57 11.73 -17.93 14.72
N LYS A 58 12.84 -17.77 13.98
CA LYS A 58 14.13 -18.41 14.28
C LYS A 58 15.22 -17.37 14.57
N GLY A 59 15.66 -17.33 15.83
CA GLY A 59 16.81 -16.51 16.25
C GLY A 59 16.46 -15.03 16.42
N ARG A 60 17.47 -14.15 16.29
CA ARG A 60 17.34 -12.68 16.50
C ARG A 60 17.45 -11.85 15.22
N ARG A 61 17.78 -12.49 14.09
CA ARG A 61 17.95 -11.83 12.79
C ARG A 61 16.75 -12.20 11.91
N PRO A 62 15.95 -11.24 11.45
CA PRO A 62 14.86 -11.52 10.53
C PRO A 62 15.37 -12.15 9.23
N SER A 63 14.60 -13.09 8.72
CA SER A 63 14.78 -13.71 7.41
C SER A 63 13.78 -13.11 6.42
N PHE A 64 14.20 -12.85 5.19
CA PHE A 64 13.36 -12.21 4.16
C PHE A 64 13.21 -13.08 2.91
N ILE A 65 13.33 -14.41 3.03
CA ILE A 65 13.35 -15.31 1.86
C ILE A 65 12.05 -15.27 1.04
N ASN A 66 10.95 -14.85 1.66
CA ASN A 66 9.64 -14.77 1.04
C ASN A 66 9.40 -13.44 0.31
N ALA A 67 10.30 -12.47 0.46
CA ALA A 67 10.25 -11.24 -0.33
C ALA A 67 10.80 -11.50 -1.75
N ALA A 68 10.17 -10.88 -2.74
CA ALA A 68 10.72 -10.80 -4.10
C ALA A 68 12.10 -10.13 -4.07
N SER A 69 13.01 -10.56 -4.95
CA SER A 69 14.27 -9.86 -5.17
C SER A 69 14.02 -8.47 -5.76
N PRO A 70 14.95 -7.52 -5.63
CA PRO A 70 14.78 -6.18 -6.22
C PRO A 70 14.44 -6.21 -7.72
N GLU A 71 15.06 -7.11 -8.48
CA GLU A 71 14.85 -7.24 -9.93
C GLU A 71 13.41 -7.66 -10.28
N ALA A 72 12.79 -8.49 -9.45
CA ALA A 72 11.39 -8.88 -9.59
C ALA A 72 10.43 -7.84 -8.99
N ALA A 73 10.82 -7.20 -7.87
CA ALA A 73 9.97 -6.30 -7.12
C ALA A 73 9.81 -4.91 -7.74
N VAL A 74 10.83 -4.38 -8.42
CA VAL A 74 10.74 -3.05 -9.06
C VAL A 74 9.62 -2.98 -10.11
N PRO A 75 9.54 -3.90 -11.10
CA PRO A 75 8.44 -3.90 -12.07
C PRO A 75 7.06 -4.05 -11.42
N LEU A 76 6.95 -4.91 -10.39
CA LEU A 76 5.70 -5.11 -9.65
C LEU A 76 5.28 -3.82 -8.91
N TYR A 77 6.23 -3.13 -8.29
CA TYR A 77 5.99 -1.86 -7.61
C TYR A 77 5.52 -0.77 -8.57
N GLU A 78 6.25 -0.56 -9.67
CA GLU A 78 5.90 0.44 -10.68
C GLU A 78 4.53 0.15 -11.28
N ARG A 79 4.25 -1.12 -11.58
CA ARG A 79 2.94 -1.55 -12.10
C ARG A 79 1.82 -1.32 -11.10
N PHE A 80 2.05 -1.64 -9.84
CA PHE A 80 1.08 -1.40 -8.77
C PHE A 80 0.77 0.09 -8.59
N VAL A 81 1.79 0.95 -8.60
CA VAL A 81 1.61 2.42 -8.56
C VAL A 81 0.83 2.91 -9.78
N ALA A 82 1.14 2.40 -10.98
CA ALA A 82 0.41 2.74 -12.19
C ALA A 82 -1.08 2.36 -12.08
N LEU A 83 -1.39 1.15 -11.60
CA LEU A 83 -2.76 0.70 -11.38
C LEU A 83 -3.51 1.60 -10.39
N LEU A 84 -2.88 2.01 -9.28
CA LEU A 84 -3.49 2.93 -8.32
C LEU A 84 -3.79 4.30 -8.96
N ARG A 85 -2.87 4.84 -9.77
CA ARG A 85 -3.08 6.10 -10.49
C ARG A 85 -4.19 5.99 -11.52
N GLU A 86 -4.17 4.96 -12.36
CA GLU A 86 -5.16 4.71 -13.40
C GLU A 86 -6.58 4.61 -12.81
N ARG A 87 -6.73 3.81 -11.73
CA ARG A 87 -8.03 3.54 -11.12
C ARG A 87 -8.50 4.68 -10.21
N GLY A 88 -7.57 5.37 -9.55
CA GLY A 88 -7.86 6.50 -8.67
C GLY A 88 -8.17 7.81 -9.43
N ALA A 89 -7.70 7.96 -10.67
CA ALA A 89 -7.83 9.19 -11.44
C ALA A 89 -9.29 9.64 -11.63
N GLY A 90 -10.21 8.71 -11.91
CA GLY A 90 -11.64 9.01 -12.06
C GLY A 90 -12.32 9.53 -10.78
N SER A 91 -11.71 9.26 -9.62
CA SER A 91 -12.19 9.69 -8.31
C SER A 91 -11.37 10.85 -7.72
N GLY A 92 -10.46 11.44 -8.50
CA GLY A 92 -9.63 12.56 -8.05
C GLY A 92 -8.59 12.18 -6.98
N ILE A 93 -8.29 10.89 -6.81
CA ILE A 93 -7.33 10.41 -5.80
C ILE A 93 -5.91 10.68 -6.29
N ARG A 94 -5.11 11.34 -5.45
CA ARG A 94 -3.68 11.58 -5.71
C ARG A 94 -2.84 10.40 -5.22
N VAL A 95 -1.80 10.03 -5.97
CA VAL A 95 -0.90 8.91 -5.63
C VAL A 95 0.54 9.38 -5.69
N GLU A 96 1.09 9.60 -4.50
CA GLU A 96 2.48 9.92 -4.24
C GLU A 96 3.27 8.64 -3.92
N THR A 97 4.59 8.71 -4.10
CA THR A 97 5.50 7.58 -3.92
C THR A 97 6.75 7.98 -3.17
N GLY A 98 7.37 7.02 -2.50
CA GLY A 98 8.79 7.12 -2.14
C GLY A 98 9.71 6.84 -3.34
N GLU A 99 10.96 6.48 -3.04
CA GLU A 99 11.94 6.01 -4.03
C GLU A 99 12.29 4.54 -3.72
N PHE A 100 12.08 3.65 -4.69
CA PHE A 100 12.29 2.22 -4.47
C PHE A 100 13.77 1.93 -4.17
N GLY A 101 14.03 1.17 -3.10
CA GLY A 101 15.38 0.75 -2.73
C GLY A 101 16.25 1.83 -2.07
N ALA A 102 15.76 3.07 -2.01
CA ALA A 102 16.40 4.14 -1.26
C ALA A 102 16.17 3.99 0.25
N MET A 103 17.12 4.48 1.04
CA MET A 103 16.88 4.74 2.47
C MET A 103 15.96 5.95 2.58
N MET A 104 14.85 5.80 3.31
CA MET A 104 13.82 6.82 3.43
C MET A 104 13.50 7.09 4.89
N GLU A 105 13.27 8.36 5.22
CA GLU A 105 12.63 8.79 6.46
C GLU A 105 11.17 9.10 6.13
N VAL A 106 10.23 8.34 6.70
CA VAL A 106 8.80 8.47 6.42
C VAL A 106 8.10 9.03 7.65
N GLU A 107 7.70 10.29 7.56
CA GLU A 107 6.89 10.95 8.59
C GLU A 107 5.40 10.74 8.31
N LEU A 108 4.63 10.39 9.34
CA LEU A 108 3.17 10.32 9.25
C LEU A 108 2.51 10.69 10.57
N VAL A 109 1.27 11.19 10.47
CA VAL A 109 0.33 11.27 11.59
C VAL A 109 -0.73 10.21 11.35
N ASN A 110 -0.80 9.22 12.24
CA ASN A 110 -1.78 8.14 12.14
C ASN A 110 -3.06 8.55 12.87
N ASP A 111 -4.01 9.13 12.13
CA ASP A 111 -5.30 9.57 12.67
C ASP A 111 -6.20 8.36 13.00
N GLY A 112 -6.66 8.28 14.25
CA GLY A 112 -7.32 7.12 14.84
C GLY A 112 -6.61 6.58 16.09
N PRO A 113 -5.54 5.76 15.97
CA PRO A 113 -4.96 5.26 14.73
C PRO A 113 -5.77 4.11 14.12
N VAL A 114 -5.79 4.04 12.79
CA VAL A 114 -6.35 2.91 12.03
C VAL A 114 -5.22 2.24 11.26
N THR A 115 -5.07 0.93 11.40
CA THR A 115 -4.03 0.17 10.68
C THR A 115 -4.59 -1.17 10.27
N LEU A 116 -4.52 -1.46 8.98
CA LEU A 116 -4.99 -2.71 8.39
C LEU A 116 -3.82 -3.38 7.69
N ILE A 117 -3.70 -4.69 7.88
CA ILE A 117 -2.77 -5.54 7.12
C ILE A 117 -3.61 -6.23 6.05
N LEU A 118 -3.19 -6.06 4.79
CA LEU A 118 -3.81 -6.72 3.64
C LEU A 118 -2.78 -7.66 3.01
N GLU A 119 -3.22 -8.86 2.68
CA GLU A 119 -2.44 -9.90 2.01
C GLU A 119 -3.33 -10.56 0.96
N LYS A 120 -2.74 -10.96 -0.17
CA LYS A 120 -3.46 -11.57 -1.30
C LYS A 120 -2.65 -12.71 -1.89
#